data_AF-A0A8H3BXL8-F1
#
_entry.id   AF-A0A8H3BXL8-F1
#
_cell.length_a   1.000
_cell.length_b   1.000
_cell.length_c   1.000
_cell.angle_alpha   90.00
_cell.angle_beta   90.00
_cell.angle_gamma   90.00
#
_symmetry.space_group_name_H-M   'P 1'
#
loop_
_entity.id
_entity.type
_entity.pdbx_description
1 polymer ?
#
loop_
_entity_poly.entity_id
_entity_poly.type
_entity_poly.pdbx_seq_one_letter_code
_entity_poly.pdbx_strand_id
1 'polypeptide(L)'
;MFHLHHGNVDRLWWLWQEKSSANKKAFHGGSVQNTSSLDIFPNGQAPWLNKSSILPSAGMWPTYTVGETLDTRSWPWCYVYE
;
A
#
# COMPACT_ATOMS: atom_id res chain seq x y z
N MET A 1 20.28 -2.01 5.25
CA MET A 1 19.55 -0.72 5.20
C MET A 1 18.10 -0.83 4.72
N PHE A 2 17.71 -1.88 3.98
CA PHE A 2 16.38 -2.02 3.36
C PHE A 2 15.18 -1.85 4.32
N HIS A 3 15.12 -2.63 5.41
CA HIS A 3 13.96 -2.63 6.30
C HIS A 3 13.72 -1.29 7.01
N LEU A 4 14.76 -0.64 7.51
CA LEU A 4 14.65 0.68 8.14
C LEU A 4 14.29 1.77 7.12
N HIS A 5 14.79 1.67 5.88
CA HIS A 5 14.37 2.56 4.80
C HIS A 5 12.86 2.43 4.55
N HIS A 6 12.36 1.20 4.37
CA HIS A 6 10.94 0.96 4.15
C HIS A 6 10.07 1.28 5.37
N GLY A 7 10.57 1.14 6.59
CA GLY A 7 9.89 1.61 7.80
C GLY A 7 9.65 3.12 7.77
N ASN A 8 10.62 3.91 7.27
CA ASN A 8 10.41 5.35 7.12
C ASN A 8 9.51 5.72 5.92
N VAL A 9 9.55 4.94 4.83
CA VAL A 9 8.61 5.11 3.71
C VAL A 9 7.17 4.88 4.19
N ASP A 10 6.94 3.81 4.94
CA ASP A 10 5.63 3.50 5.52
C ASP A 10 5.19 4.57 6.54
N ARG A 11 6.10 5.07 7.40
CA ARG A 11 5.82 6.21 8.29
C ARG A 11 5.36 7.46 7.53
N LEU A 12 6.02 7.81 6.43
CA LEU A 12 5.62 8.96 5.61
C LEU A 12 4.23 8.78 4.99
N TRP A 13 3.93 7.56 4.54
CA TRP A 13 2.61 7.23 4.02
C TRP A 13 1.53 7.27 5.12
N TRP A 14 1.82 6.71 6.30
CA TRP A 14 0.96 6.78 7.49
C TRP A 14 0.67 8.24 7.88
N LEU A 15 1.69 9.10 7.95
CA LEU A 15 1.50 10.53 8.21
C LEU A 15 0.59 11.18 7.16
N TRP A 16 0.77 10.86 5.88
CA TRP A 16 -0.09 11.36 4.81
C TRP A 16 -1.54 10.88 4.95
N GLN A 17 -1.74 9.61 5.31
CA GLN A 17 -3.06 9.02 5.57
C GLN A 17 -3.77 9.70 6.74
N GLU A 18 -3.05 10.05 7.82
CA GLU A 18 -3.63 10.71 8.99
C GLU A 18 -3.99 12.19 8.76
N LYS A 19 -3.51 12.83 7.68
CA LYS A 19 -3.86 14.24 7.37
C LYS A 19 -5.34 14.44 7.02
N SER A 20 -6.05 13.41 6.55
CA SER A 20 -7.46 13.52 6.18
C SER A 20 -8.13 12.15 6.06
N SER A 21 -9.43 12.07 6.39
CA SER A 21 -10.23 10.87 6.15
C SER A 21 -10.28 10.47 4.68
N ALA A 22 -10.17 11.43 3.75
CA ALA A 22 -10.07 11.16 2.32
C ALA A 22 -8.78 10.39 1.95
N ASN A 23 -7.68 10.65 2.67
CA ASN A 23 -6.38 10.00 2.41
C ASN A 23 -6.33 8.60 3.00
N LYS A 24 -6.95 8.40 4.17
CA LYS A 24 -6.82 7.19 5.01
C LYS A 24 -6.96 5.88 4.25
N LYS A 25 -7.85 5.83 3.25
CA LYS A 25 -8.06 4.63 2.41
C LYS A 25 -8.01 4.97 0.92
N ALA A 26 -7.30 6.01 0.51
CA ALA A 26 -7.10 6.30 -0.90
C ALA A 26 -6.22 5.21 -1.53
N PHE A 27 -6.65 4.67 -2.66
CA PHE A 27 -5.90 3.67 -3.40
C PHE A 27 -6.25 3.77 -4.88
N HIS A 28 -5.23 3.80 -5.72
CA HIS A 28 -5.34 3.68 -7.16
C HIS A 28 -4.03 3.09 -7.67
N GLY A 29 -4.11 2.24 -8.69
CA GLY A 29 -2.96 1.62 -9.31
C GLY A 29 -3.35 0.36 -10.06
N GLY A 30 -2.49 -0.06 -10.97
CA GLY A 30 -2.67 -1.28 -11.73
C GLY A 30 -1.68 -2.37 -11.35
N SER A 31 -1.96 -3.61 -11.73
CA SER A 31 -1.16 -4.78 -11.34
C SER A 31 0.13 -4.94 -12.14
N VAL A 32 0.34 -4.14 -13.19
CA VAL A 32 1.51 -4.26 -14.04
C VAL A 32 2.43 -3.07 -13.83
N GLN A 33 3.67 -3.35 -13.43
CA GLN A 33 4.73 -2.35 -13.38
C GLN A 33 5.39 -2.26 -14.76
N ASN A 34 5.08 -1.20 -15.51
CA ASN A 34 5.74 -0.90 -16.78
C ASN A 34 6.69 0.28 -16.59
N THR A 35 7.98 -0.02 -16.46
CA THR A 35 9.00 0.99 -16.20
C THR A 35 9.24 1.94 -17.38
N SER A 36 8.82 1.55 -18.59
CA SER A 36 8.91 2.38 -19.79
C SER A 36 7.80 3.44 -19.89
N SER A 37 6.79 3.41 -19.03
CA SER A 37 5.64 4.33 -19.04
C SER A 37 5.31 4.90 -17.66
N LEU A 38 6.32 5.10 -16.80
CA LEU A 38 6.15 5.62 -15.44
C LEU A 38 5.58 7.05 -15.39
N ASP A 39 5.80 7.83 -16.44
CA ASP A 39 5.24 9.18 -16.60
C ASP A 39 3.71 9.15 -16.78
N ILE A 40 3.17 8.06 -17.34
CA ILE A 40 1.74 7.87 -17.58
C ILE A 40 1.10 7.06 -16.44
N PHE A 41 1.78 6.02 -15.97
CA PHE A 41 1.26 5.06 -14.98
C PHE A 41 2.22 4.89 -13.79
N PRO A 42 2.45 5.95 -12.99
CA PRO A 42 3.44 5.93 -11.90
C PRO A 42 3.12 4.93 -10.79
N ASN A 43 1.86 4.52 -10.66
CA ASN A 43 1.34 3.56 -9.69
C ASN A 43 0.88 2.25 -10.35
N GLY A 44 1.41 1.92 -11.52
CA GLY A 44 1.12 0.69 -12.25
C GLY A 44 0.02 0.85 -13.29
N GLN A 45 0.16 0.13 -14.40
CA GLN A 45 -0.79 0.10 -15.51
C GLN A 45 -1.79 -1.05 -15.34
N ALA A 46 -2.91 -0.98 -16.06
CA ALA A 46 -3.97 -1.98 -16.02
C ALA A 46 -3.43 -3.42 -16.21
N PRO A 47 -4.09 -4.46 -15.63
CA PRO A 47 -5.39 -4.44 -14.96
C PRO A 47 -5.47 -3.57 -13.69
N TRP A 48 -6.53 -2.78 -13.56
CA TRP A 48 -6.72 -1.89 -12.41
C TRP A 48 -7.06 -2.68 -11.15
N LEU A 49 -6.34 -2.39 -10.07
CA LEU A 49 -6.56 -3.00 -8.78
C LEU A 49 -7.59 -2.20 -7.97
N ASN A 50 -8.21 -2.85 -7.00
CA ASN A 50 -9.10 -2.21 -6.04
C ASN A 50 -8.83 -2.74 -4.63
N LYS A 51 -9.57 -2.24 -3.64
CA LYS A 51 -9.36 -2.61 -2.23
C LYS A 51 -9.65 -4.08 -1.92
N SER A 52 -10.40 -4.78 -2.77
CA SER A 52 -10.67 -6.21 -2.64
C SER A 52 -9.64 -7.08 -3.38
N SER A 53 -8.71 -6.47 -4.12
CA SER A 53 -7.60 -7.20 -4.75
C SER A 53 -6.70 -7.83 -3.69
N ILE A 54 -6.26 -9.05 -3.96
CA ILE A 54 -5.39 -9.83 -3.08
C ILE A 54 -3.94 -9.37 -3.21
N LEU A 55 -3.25 -9.19 -2.07
CA LEU A 55 -1.82 -8.95 -2.03
C LEU A 55 -1.04 -10.26 -2.17
N PRO A 56 -0.01 -10.33 -3.04
CA PRO A 56 0.82 -11.52 -3.18
C PRO A 56 1.69 -11.70 -1.93
N SER A 57 1.47 -12.79 -1.18
CA SER A 57 2.27 -13.10 0.02
C SER A 57 3.44 -14.05 -0.25
N ALA A 58 3.48 -14.71 -1.41
CA ALA A 58 4.46 -15.75 -1.75
C ALA A 58 4.62 -16.84 -0.66
N GLY A 59 3.58 -17.08 0.15
CA GLY A 59 3.59 -18.04 1.26
C GLY A 59 4.28 -17.56 2.54
N MET A 60 4.74 -16.31 2.61
CA MET A 60 5.43 -15.76 3.79
C MET A 60 4.49 -15.35 4.93
N TRP A 61 3.22 -15.08 4.61
CA TRP A 61 2.17 -14.67 5.55
C TRP A 61 0.78 -15.02 4.99
N PRO A 62 -0.28 -15.00 5.84
CA PRO A 62 -1.65 -15.18 5.37
C PRO A 62 -2.02 -14.18 4.27
N THR A 63 -2.92 -14.59 3.39
CA THR A 63 -3.39 -13.73 2.31
C THR A 63 -4.28 -12.61 2.86
N TYR A 64 -3.98 -11.37 2.48
CA TYR A 64 -4.79 -10.19 2.79
C TYR A 64 -5.18 -9.46 1.51
N THR A 65 -6.27 -8.71 1.58
CA THR A 65 -6.66 -7.75 0.55
C THR A 65 -5.92 -6.43 0.74
N VAL A 66 -5.81 -5.63 -0.33
CA VAL A 66 -5.27 -4.27 -0.25
C VAL A 66 -5.98 -3.48 0.85
N GLY A 67 -7.31 -3.53 0.91
CA GLY A 67 -8.13 -2.76 1.84
C GLY A 67 -7.88 -3.06 3.31
N GLU A 68 -7.59 -4.31 3.66
CA GLU A 68 -7.24 -4.72 5.02
C GLU A 68 -5.90 -4.13 5.47
N THR A 69 -5.01 -3.83 4.54
CA THR A 69 -3.65 -3.34 4.87
C THR A 69 -3.53 -1.82 4.97
N LEU A 70 -4.57 -1.05 4.64
CA LEU A 70 -4.51 0.42 4.56
C LEU A 70 -4.53 1.14 5.91
N ASP A 71 -4.69 0.44 7.04
CA ASP A 71 -4.70 1.06 8.36
C ASP A 71 -3.87 0.26 9.36
N THR A 72 -2.80 0.87 9.86
CA THR A 72 -1.85 0.25 10.80
C THR A 72 -2.48 -0.11 12.16
N ARG A 73 -3.68 0.43 12.46
CA ARG A 73 -4.44 0.17 13.69
C ARG A 73 -5.60 -0.82 13.50
N SER A 74 -5.80 -1.30 12.29
CA SER A 74 -6.83 -2.31 11.97
C SER A 74 -6.17 -3.65 11.67
N TRP A 75 -6.85 -4.75 11.99
CA TRP A 75 -6.41 -6.09 11.60
C TRP A 75 -6.03 -6.13 10.10
N PRO A 76 -4.88 -6.71 9.71
CA PRO A 76 -3.97 -7.56 10.52
C PRO A 76 -2.90 -6.80 11.32
N TRP A 77 -2.91 -5.47 11.31
CA TRP A 77 -1.91 -4.64 11.96
C TRP A 77 -2.37 -4.13 13.33
N CYS A 78 -1.40 -3.74 14.16
CA CYS A 78 -1.64 -3.11 15.46
C CYS A 78 -0.42 -2.26 15.88
N TYR A 79 -0.06 -1.25 15.08
CA TYR A 79 1.07 -0.37 15.36
C TYR A 79 0.81 1.09 14.97
N VAL A 80 1.63 1.99 15.53
CA VAL A 80 1.70 3.41 15.20
C VAL A 80 3.16 3.83 15.08
N TYR A 81 3.41 4.97 14.45
CA TYR A 81 4.73 5.61 14.43
C TYR A 81 4.79 6.76 15.41
N GLU A 82 5.92 6.88 16.11
CA GLU A 82 6.27 8.05 16.94
C GLU A 82 6.90 9.18 16.09
#